data_AF-A0AAW2R1M2-F1
#
_entry.id   AF-A0AAW2R1M2-F1
#
_cell.length_a   1.000
_cell.length_b   1.000
_cell.length_c   1.000
_cell.angle_alpha   90.00
_cell.angle_beta   90.00
_cell.angle_gamma   90.00
#
_symmetry.space_group_name_H-M   'P 1'
#
loop_
_entity.id
_entity.type
_entity.pdbx_description
1 polymer ?
#
loop_
_entity_poly.entity_id
_entity_poly.type
_entity_poly.pdbx_seq_one_letter_code
_entity_poly.pdbx_strand_id
1 'polypeptide(L)'
;MIGGGPSGGDSHQARKSQVRETHQISIKEVLDIETMEDVPIIQFGRAERSGPQTIHNDALVITAMLANYEVGRIFIDSGSSADIRFREAYDQMQLGDVSLEKVNTSLYGFAGEVVHPRGMVSFPLTMGRGTTRKTCLLKFLVMDVPSAYNVILGRRTLITFQAVISTYHMKIKFPTPGGVGEVQGDPPQSRKCYVEAVRKGQKWNVDVAPDQVPPSKKGKTLEGENSEETGTPANDHPTEELLNIEIIPGNPDKTTRIGFT
;
A
#
# COMPACT_ATOMS: atom_id res chain seq x y z
N MET A 1 -0.64 -7.79 0.10
CA MET A 1 -0.44 -6.57 0.90
C MET A 1 1.00 -6.12 0.68
N ILE A 2 1.22 -4.85 0.36
CA ILE A 2 2.54 -4.25 0.30
C ILE A 2 2.74 -3.44 1.59
N GLY A 3 3.67 -3.89 2.43
CA GLY A 3 4.01 -3.24 3.70
C GLY A 3 5.40 -2.62 3.66
N GLY A 4 5.69 -1.72 4.61
CA GLY A 4 7.00 -1.07 4.75
C GLY A 4 7.09 0.28 4.04
N GLY A 5 8.31 0.62 3.62
CA GLY A 5 8.65 1.93 3.07
C GLY A 5 8.68 3.06 4.12
N PRO A 6 9.00 4.29 3.70
CA PRO A 6 9.25 5.40 4.61
C PRO A 6 7.96 6.03 5.17
N SER A 7 6.77 5.51 4.80
CA SER A 7 5.48 6.02 5.27
C SER A 7 5.31 6.00 6.79
N GLY A 8 6.02 5.11 7.48
CA GLY A 8 6.11 5.02 8.94
C GLY A 8 7.35 5.71 9.54
N GLY A 9 8.14 6.41 8.72
CA GLY A 9 9.49 6.88 9.05
C GLY A 9 10.59 5.96 8.51
N ASP A 10 11.66 6.56 7.99
CA ASP A 10 12.79 5.85 7.35
C ASP A 10 13.84 5.30 8.35
N SER A 11 13.51 5.28 9.65
CA SER A 11 14.34 4.70 10.70
C SER A 11 13.49 3.93 11.72
N HIS A 12 14.12 3.01 12.46
CA HIS A 12 13.44 2.27 13.52
C HIS A 12 12.93 3.19 14.65
N GLN A 13 13.70 4.23 14.97
CA GLN A 13 13.30 5.22 15.97
C GLN A 13 12.12 6.06 15.49
N ALA A 14 12.13 6.51 14.22
CA ALA A 14 11.02 7.26 13.64
C ALA A 14 9.71 6.45 13.67
N ARG A 15 9.78 5.16 13.31
CA ARG A 15 8.63 4.23 13.42
C ARG A 15 8.09 4.12 14.84
N LYS A 16 8.98 3.97 15.83
CA LYS A 16 8.56 3.91 17.24
C LYS A 16 7.95 5.24 17.73
N SER A 17 8.47 6.38 17.30
CA SER A 17 7.91 7.70 17.65
C SER A 17 6.51 7.86 17.09
N GLN A 18 6.30 7.54 15.81
CA GLN A 18 5.00 7.67 15.15
C GLN A 18 3.91 6.81 15.81
N VAL A 19 4.24 5.57 16.19
CA VAL A 19 3.29 4.71 16.92
C VAL A 19 2.92 5.33 18.27
N ARG A 20 3.88 5.92 18.99
CA ARG A 20 3.63 6.60 20.28
C ARG A 20 2.79 7.86 20.13
N GLU A 21 3.05 8.67 19.11
CA GLU A 21 2.25 9.87 18.78
C GLU A 21 0.83 9.50 18.38
N THR A 22 0.62 8.42 17.62
CA THR A 22 -0.73 7.93 17.26
C THR A 22 -1.54 7.50 18.48
N HIS A 23 -0.88 7.05 19.56
CA HIS A 23 -1.53 6.72 20.83
C HIS A 23 -1.80 7.95 21.72
N GLN A 24 -1.30 9.13 21.34
CA GLN A 24 -1.56 10.41 21.99
C GLN A 24 -2.36 11.31 21.06
N ILE A 25 -3.60 10.93 20.78
CA ILE A 25 -4.54 11.84 20.11
C ILE A 25 -4.79 13.01 21.08
N SER A 26 -4.29 14.18 20.73
CA SER A 26 -4.55 15.42 21.47
C SER A 26 -6.01 15.84 21.24
N ILE A 27 -6.71 16.26 22.29
CA ILE A 27 -8.08 16.79 22.21
C ILE A 27 -8.19 17.92 21.16
N LYS A 28 -7.10 18.64 20.88
CA LYS A 28 -7.02 19.65 19.81
C LYS A 28 -7.22 19.08 18.39
N GLU A 29 -6.68 17.90 18.10
CA GLU A 29 -6.82 17.25 16.79
C GLU A 29 -8.22 16.67 16.56
N VAL A 30 -8.94 16.34 17.65
CA VAL A 30 -10.35 15.96 17.61
C VAL A 30 -11.25 17.17 17.35
N LEU A 31 -10.89 18.35 17.86
CA LEU A 31 -11.62 19.60 17.65
C LEU A 31 -11.42 20.20 16.25
N ASP A 32 -10.27 19.96 15.60
CA ASP A 32 -10.06 20.37 14.19
C ASP A 32 -10.88 19.53 13.18
N ILE A 33 -11.57 18.47 13.62
CA ILE A 33 -12.57 17.75 12.82
C ILE A 33 -13.85 18.62 12.66
N GLU A 34 -14.09 19.60 13.55
CA GLU A 34 -15.32 20.40 13.60
C GLU A 34 -15.41 21.56 12.59
N THR A 35 -14.49 21.68 11.61
CA THR A 35 -14.65 22.61 10.47
C THR A 35 -14.81 21.90 9.13
N MET A 36 -15.58 20.80 9.09
CA MET A 36 -15.93 20.07 7.85
C MET A 36 -17.13 20.66 7.07
N GLU A 37 -17.51 21.92 7.30
CA GLU A 37 -18.74 22.50 6.73
C GLU A 37 -18.76 22.61 5.20
N ASP A 38 -17.62 22.47 4.51
CA ASP A 38 -17.51 22.63 3.04
C ASP A 38 -17.10 21.36 2.24
N VAL A 39 -17.08 20.17 2.86
CA VAL A 39 -16.71 18.94 2.13
C VAL A 39 -17.92 18.40 1.35
N PRO A 40 -17.88 18.31 0.01
CA PRO A 40 -19.02 17.84 -0.77
C PRO A 40 -19.35 16.38 -0.47
N ILE A 41 -20.65 16.06 -0.40
CA ILE A 41 -21.14 14.70 -0.18
C ILE A 41 -20.71 13.82 -1.37
N ILE A 42 -19.97 12.75 -1.06
CA ILE A 42 -19.62 11.72 -2.03
C ILE A 42 -20.68 10.61 -1.99
N GLN A 43 -21.38 10.44 -3.11
CA GLN A 43 -22.35 9.36 -3.30
C GLN A 43 -22.05 8.60 -4.60
N PHE A 44 -22.45 7.33 -4.64
CA PHE A 44 -22.40 6.51 -5.85
C PHE A 44 -23.80 5.98 -6.17
N GLY A 45 -24.34 6.37 -7.31
CA GLY A 45 -25.66 5.94 -7.78
C GLY A 45 -25.62 4.77 -8.79
N ARG A 46 -26.75 4.07 -8.95
CA ARG A 46 -26.90 2.98 -9.93
C ARG A 46 -26.61 3.42 -11.37
N ALA A 47 -26.94 4.66 -11.73
CA ALA A 47 -26.72 5.24 -13.06
C ALA A 47 -25.23 5.46 -13.38
N GLU A 48 -24.35 5.44 -12.37
CA GLU A 48 -22.92 5.69 -12.54
C GLU A 48 -22.10 4.45 -12.93
N ARG A 49 -22.77 3.31 -13.11
CA ARG A 49 -22.11 2.09 -13.57
C ARG A 49 -21.65 2.25 -15.01
N SER A 50 -20.36 1.96 -15.23
CA SER A 50 -19.78 1.86 -16.56
C SER A 50 -19.90 0.42 -17.08
N GLY A 51 -20.71 0.21 -18.13
CA GLY A 51 -20.76 -1.06 -18.89
C GLY A 51 -21.87 -2.05 -18.49
N PRO A 52 -21.93 -3.20 -19.19
CA PRO A 52 -22.93 -4.25 -18.94
C PRO A 52 -22.91 -4.77 -17.51
N GLN A 53 -24.05 -5.25 -17.00
CA GLN A 53 -24.20 -5.81 -15.64
C GLN A 53 -23.57 -7.20 -15.46
N THR A 54 -22.37 -7.40 -15.97
CA THR A 54 -21.57 -8.58 -15.66
C THR A 54 -20.80 -8.32 -14.37
N ILE A 55 -20.83 -9.28 -13.45
CA ILE A 55 -19.98 -9.25 -12.25
C ILE A 55 -18.54 -9.35 -12.75
N HIS A 56 -17.79 -8.26 -12.62
CA HIS A 56 -16.38 -8.19 -13.00
C HIS A 56 -15.53 -8.21 -11.73
N ASN A 57 -14.51 -9.08 -11.70
CA ASN A 57 -13.47 -9.08 -10.66
C ASN A 57 -12.24 -8.27 -11.12
N ASP A 58 -12.48 -7.20 -11.89
CA ASP A 58 -11.41 -6.39 -12.47
C ASP A 58 -10.79 -5.51 -11.39
N ALA A 59 -9.45 -5.46 -11.34
CA ALA A 59 -8.73 -4.53 -10.49
C ALA A 59 -9.03 -3.08 -10.88
N LEU A 60 -9.11 -2.16 -9.90
CA LEU A 60 -9.30 -0.75 -10.20
C LEU A 60 -8.01 -0.16 -10.77
N VAL A 61 -7.98 -0.03 -12.09
CA VAL A 61 -6.87 0.55 -12.85
C VAL A 61 -7.34 1.85 -13.48
N ILE A 62 -6.59 2.93 -13.32
CA ILE A 62 -6.92 4.25 -13.85
C ILE A 62 -5.82 4.78 -14.77
N THR A 63 -6.14 5.89 -15.42
CA THR A 63 -5.21 6.80 -16.09
C THR A 63 -5.29 8.16 -15.41
N ALA A 64 -4.13 8.77 -15.13
CA ALA A 64 -4.06 10.09 -14.51
C ALA A 64 -2.80 10.84 -14.98
N MET A 65 -2.76 12.14 -14.72
CA MET A 65 -1.60 12.97 -15.03
C MET A 65 -0.57 12.90 -13.90
N LEU A 66 0.63 12.40 -14.20
CA LEU A 66 1.74 12.31 -13.25
C LEU A 66 2.95 13.04 -13.83
N ALA A 67 3.45 14.05 -13.11
CA ALA A 67 4.55 14.91 -13.57
C ALA A 67 4.34 15.46 -15.00
N ASN A 68 3.10 15.84 -15.34
CA ASN A 68 2.70 16.31 -16.67
C ASN A 68 2.75 15.25 -17.80
N TYR A 69 2.84 13.96 -17.46
CA TYR A 69 2.62 12.86 -18.40
C TYR A 69 1.26 12.19 -18.13
N GLU A 70 0.54 11.84 -19.19
CA GLU A 70 -0.62 10.97 -19.06
C GLU A 70 -0.14 9.54 -18.84
N VAL A 71 -0.35 9.03 -17.63
CA VAL A 71 0.11 7.70 -17.23
C VAL A 71 -1.10 6.79 -17.03
N GLY A 72 -1.22 5.78 -17.89
CA GLY A 72 -2.15 4.66 -17.70
C GLY A 72 -1.55 3.53 -16.85
N ARG A 73 -2.31 2.46 -16.63
CA ARG A 73 -1.90 1.30 -15.81
C ARG A 73 -1.53 1.69 -14.37
N ILE A 74 -2.29 2.61 -13.79
CA ILE A 74 -2.17 3.01 -12.39
C ILE A 74 -3.11 2.12 -11.57
N PHE A 75 -2.57 1.24 -10.75
CA PHE A 75 -3.34 0.37 -9.87
C PHE A 75 -3.66 1.08 -8.56
N ILE A 76 -4.92 0.99 -8.12
CA ILE A 76 -5.37 1.53 -6.84
C ILE A 76 -5.37 0.41 -5.80
N ASP A 77 -4.51 0.54 -4.80
CA ASP A 77 -4.34 -0.47 -3.75
C ASP A 77 -4.47 0.14 -2.36
N SER A 78 -5.67 0.04 -1.76
CA SER A 78 -5.88 0.46 -0.38
C SER A 78 -5.14 -0.41 0.64
N GLY A 79 -4.59 -1.55 0.24
CA GLY A 79 -3.73 -2.40 1.06
C GLY A 79 -2.25 -2.00 1.02
N SER A 80 -1.83 -1.10 0.12
CA SER A 80 -0.43 -0.67 0.02
C SER A 80 -0.12 0.47 1.00
N SER A 81 0.98 0.33 1.75
CA SER A 81 1.50 1.41 2.62
C SER A 81 2.27 2.49 1.87
N ALA A 82 2.66 2.24 0.62
CA ALA A 82 3.50 3.13 -0.17
C ALA A 82 2.91 3.36 -1.57
N ASP A 83 3.16 4.53 -2.12
CA ASP A 83 2.97 4.80 -3.54
C ASP A 83 4.23 4.35 -4.29
N ILE A 84 4.04 3.63 -5.39
CA ILE A 84 5.13 2.98 -6.13
C ILE A 84 5.13 3.45 -7.57
N ARG A 85 6.31 3.75 -8.09
CA ARG A 85 6.59 3.98 -9.50
C ARG A 85 7.53 2.89 -10.00
N PHE A 86 7.15 2.13 -11.01
CA PHE A 86 8.04 1.11 -11.58
C PHE A 86 9.06 1.73 -12.53
N ARG A 87 10.31 1.23 -12.47
CA ARG A 87 11.47 1.76 -13.20
C ARG A 87 11.22 1.88 -14.70
N GLU A 88 10.70 0.82 -15.35
CA GLU A 88 10.43 0.82 -16.80
C GLU A 88 9.67 2.07 -17.23
N ALA A 89 8.71 2.49 -16.41
CA ALA A 89 7.88 3.62 -16.72
C ALA A 89 8.47 4.95 -16.21
N TYR A 90 9.24 4.95 -15.11
CA TYR A 90 10.06 6.11 -14.69
C TYR A 90 11.02 6.55 -15.81
N ASP A 91 11.75 5.59 -16.39
CA ASP A 91 12.72 5.85 -17.45
C ASP A 91 12.04 6.41 -18.73
N GLN A 92 10.83 5.94 -19.06
CA GLN A 92 10.04 6.41 -20.20
C GLN A 92 9.59 7.88 -20.08
N MET A 93 9.51 8.42 -18.85
CA MET A 93 9.16 9.82 -18.65
C MET A 93 10.32 10.77 -19.01
N GLN A 94 11.53 10.25 -19.27
CA GLN A 94 12.70 11.02 -19.73
C GLN A 94 12.97 12.26 -18.87
N LEU A 95 12.85 12.11 -17.55
CA LEU A 95 12.91 13.22 -16.60
C LEU A 95 14.32 13.81 -16.41
N GLY A 96 15.31 13.36 -17.19
CA GLY A 96 16.70 13.77 -17.07
C GLY A 96 17.35 13.30 -15.76
N ASP A 97 18.26 14.11 -15.21
CA ASP A 97 19.01 13.85 -13.97
C ASP A 97 18.20 14.15 -12.69
N VAL A 98 16.91 13.78 -12.65
CA VAL A 98 16.17 13.81 -11.38
C VAL A 98 16.79 12.78 -10.44
N SER A 99 17.56 13.28 -9.47
CA SER A 99 18.18 12.45 -8.44
C SER A 99 17.11 11.83 -7.55
N LEU A 100 17.18 10.52 -7.37
CA LEU A 100 16.35 9.82 -6.41
C LEU A 100 16.85 10.12 -4.99
N GLU A 101 15.94 10.46 -4.08
CA GLU A 101 16.22 10.52 -2.65
C GLU A 101 16.57 9.11 -2.15
N LYS A 102 17.66 8.97 -1.41
CA LYS A 102 18.04 7.68 -0.82
C LYS A 102 17.00 7.27 0.23
N VAL A 103 16.58 6.01 0.19
CA VAL A 103 15.65 5.41 1.15
C VAL A 103 16.33 4.20 1.77
N ASN A 104 16.24 4.06 3.10
CA ASN A 104 16.86 2.95 3.83
C ASN A 104 15.86 1.83 4.15
N THR A 105 14.56 2.08 3.96
CA THR A 105 13.48 1.13 4.22
C THR A 105 13.08 0.32 2.99
N SER A 106 12.98 -0.99 3.16
CA SER A 106 12.50 -1.92 2.13
C SER A 106 10.97 -2.05 2.14
N LEU A 107 10.44 -2.59 1.05
CA LEU A 107 9.06 -3.05 0.95
C LEU A 107 9.00 -4.56 1.20
N TYR A 108 7.88 -4.99 1.77
CA TYR A 108 7.59 -6.37 2.13
C TYR A 108 6.31 -6.81 1.41
N GLY A 109 6.38 -7.94 0.71
CA GLY A 109 5.26 -8.57 0.02
C GLY A 109 4.54 -9.63 0.88
N PHE A 110 3.48 -10.21 0.32
CA PHE A 110 2.69 -11.25 0.99
C PHE A 110 3.51 -12.50 1.36
N ALA A 111 4.42 -12.93 0.48
CA ALA A 111 5.28 -14.10 0.70
C ALA A 111 6.54 -13.77 1.54
N GLY A 112 6.60 -12.60 2.19
CA GLY A 112 7.78 -12.16 2.95
C GLY A 112 8.93 -11.67 2.08
N GLU A 113 8.72 -11.53 0.77
CA GLU A 113 9.69 -10.99 -0.17
C GLU A 113 10.11 -9.59 0.25
N VAL A 114 11.42 -9.35 0.35
CA VAL A 114 12.00 -8.05 0.68
C VAL A 114 12.56 -7.43 -0.59
N VAL A 115 12.00 -6.30 -0.99
CA VAL A 115 12.46 -5.57 -2.18
C VAL A 115 12.92 -4.17 -1.79
N HIS A 116 14.12 -3.81 -2.24
CA HIS A 116 14.73 -2.53 -1.93
C HIS A 116 14.39 -1.51 -3.03
N PRO A 117 13.84 -0.34 -2.69
CA PRO A 117 13.64 0.72 -3.67
C PRO A 117 14.98 1.26 -4.16
N ARG A 118 15.04 1.71 -5.43
CA ARG A 118 16.20 2.47 -5.94
C ARG A 118 16.34 3.82 -5.24
N GLY A 119 15.21 4.35 -4.77
CA GLY A 119 15.09 5.59 -4.03
C GLY A 119 13.66 6.11 -4.10
N MET A 120 13.48 7.38 -3.80
CA MET A 120 12.20 8.05 -3.75
C MET A 120 12.21 9.33 -4.58
N VAL A 121 11.07 9.65 -5.17
CA VAL A 121 10.90 10.85 -6.00
C VAL A 121 9.56 11.51 -5.70
N SER A 122 9.52 12.84 -5.78
CA SER A 122 8.29 13.61 -5.58
C SER A 122 7.70 14.02 -6.94
N PHE A 123 6.44 13.65 -7.21
CA PHE A 123 5.75 14.04 -8.44
C PHE A 123 4.38 14.65 -8.17
N PRO A 124 3.97 15.67 -8.94
CA PRO A 124 2.59 16.13 -8.92
C PRO A 124 1.70 15.09 -9.62
N LEU A 125 0.72 14.59 -8.88
CA LEU A 125 -0.36 13.77 -9.41
C LEU A 125 -1.61 14.64 -9.54
N THR A 126 -2.19 14.71 -10.74
CA THR A 126 -3.47 15.36 -10.99
C THR A 126 -4.53 14.33 -11.35
N MET A 127 -5.63 14.35 -10.60
CA MET A 127 -6.84 13.57 -10.84
C MET A 127 -8.05 14.48 -11.06
N GLY A 128 -9.10 13.97 -11.71
CA GLY A 128 -10.33 14.70 -12.00
C GLY A 128 -10.28 15.46 -13.33
N ARG A 129 -11.33 16.23 -13.63
CA ARG A 129 -11.49 16.95 -14.91
C ARG A 129 -12.10 18.34 -14.69
N GLY A 130 -11.80 19.28 -15.58
CA GLY A 130 -12.34 20.64 -15.51
C GLY A 130 -12.13 21.30 -14.15
N THR A 131 -13.22 21.80 -13.57
CA THR A 131 -13.25 22.48 -12.26
C THR A 131 -13.06 21.53 -11.07
N THR A 132 -13.20 20.22 -11.25
CA THR A 132 -13.03 19.21 -10.19
C THR A 132 -11.68 18.50 -10.28
N ARG A 133 -10.68 19.16 -10.87
CA ARG A 133 -9.29 18.70 -10.85
C ARG A 133 -8.65 19.01 -9.50
N LYS A 134 -7.88 18.05 -9.00
CA LYS A 134 -7.04 18.22 -7.80
C LYS A 134 -5.64 17.71 -8.10
N THR A 135 -4.64 18.53 -7.78
CA THR A 135 -3.23 18.20 -7.93
C THR A 135 -2.57 18.14 -6.56
N CYS A 136 -1.86 17.06 -6.26
CA CYS A 136 -1.10 16.91 -5.03
C CYS A 136 0.32 16.46 -5.35
N LEU A 137 1.31 17.05 -4.68
CA LEU A 137 2.69 16.59 -4.74
C LEU A 137 2.84 15.36 -3.83
N LEU A 138 3.20 14.22 -4.41
CA LEU A 138 3.25 12.93 -3.72
C LEU A 138 4.63 12.29 -3.88
N LYS A 139 5.02 11.51 -2.87
CA LYS A 139 6.29 10.77 -2.87
C LYS A 139 6.06 9.34 -3.33
N PHE A 140 6.86 8.91 -4.30
CA PHE A 140 6.81 7.57 -4.88
C PHE A 140 8.14 6.85 -4.64
N LEU A 141 8.06 5.60 -4.19
CA LEU A 141 9.21 4.69 -4.24
C LEU A 141 9.43 4.22 -5.67
N VAL A 142 10.66 4.32 -6.16
CA VAL A 142 11.03 3.81 -7.48
C VAL A 142 11.52 2.37 -7.35
N MET A 143 10.74 1.44 -7.91
CA MET A 143 10.98 0.00 -7.80
C MET A 143 11.50 -0.57 -9.12
N ASP A 144 12.59 -1.32 -9.04
CA ASP A 144 13.23 -1.99 -10.17
C ASP A 144 12.88 -3.48 -10.20
N VAL A 145 11.58 -3.75 -10.35
CA VAL A 145 11.05 -5.09 -10.49
C VAL A 145 10.07 -5.12 -11.66
N PRO A 146 9.98 -6.26 -12.38
CA PRO A 146 9.00 -6.40 -13.46
C PRO A 146 7.59 -6.21 -12.93
N SER A 147 6.79 -5.38 -13.62
CA SER A 147 5.39 -5.15 -13.26
C SER A 147 4.52 -4.99 -14.50
N ALA A 148 3.25 -5.38 -14.38
CA ALA A 148 2.23 -5.06 -15.37
C ALA A 148 1.68 -3.63 -15.20
N TYR A 149 1.96 -3.00 -14.06
CA TYR A 149 1.51 -1.66 -13.72
C TYR A 149 2.65 -0.67 -13.86
N ASN A 150 2.27 0.57 -14.13
CA ASN A 150 3.20 1.69 -14.19
C ASN A 150 3.35 2.33 -12.80
N VAL A 151 2.25 2.40 -12.06
CA VAL A 151 2.16 3.05 -10.75
C VAL A 151 1.24 2.22 -9.86
N ILE A 152 1.52 2.18 -8.56
CA ILE A 152 0.57 1.79 -7.53
C ILE A 152 0.30 3.02 -6.67
N LEU A 153 -0.96 3.39 -6.52
CA LEU A 153 -1.41 4.40 -5.57
C LEU A 153 -1.92 3.68 -4.32
N GLY A 154 -1.18 3.86 -3.23
CA GLY A 154 -1.44 3.27 -1.94
C GLY A 154 -2.31 4.16 -1.05
N ARG A 155 -2.38 3.78 0.23
CA ARG A 155 -3.16 4.50 1.25
C ARG A 155 -2.74 5.96 1.40
N ARG A 156 -1.45 6.27 1.22
CA ARG A 156 -0.96 7.65 1.35
C ARG A 156 -1.66 8.57 0.36
N THR A 157 -1.63 8.24 -0.94
CA THR A 157 -2.39 8.98 -1.96
C THR A 157 -3.88 9.04 -1.64
N LEU A 158 -4.48 7.90 -1.27
CA LEU A 158 -5.93 7.84 -1.00
C LEU A 158 -6.35 8.77 0.15
N ILE A 159 -5.57 8.82 1.23
CA ILE A 159 -5.79 9.74 2.35
C ILE A 159 -5.58 11.19 1.91
N THR A 160 -4.50 11.49 1.18
CA THR A 160 -4.21 12.87 0.70
C THR A 160 -5.33 13.40 -0.20
N PHE A 161 -5.90 12.56 -1.05
CA PHE A 161 -7.04 12.95 -1.87
C PHE A 161 -8.36 12.96 -1.12
N GLN A 162 -8.46 12.34 0.06
CA GLN A 162 -9.72 11.99 0.74
C GLN A 162 -10.61 11.16 -0.21
N ALA A 163 -9.97 10.21 -0.88
CA ALA A 163 -10.56 9.42 -1.93
C ALA A 163 -11.45 8.30 -1.38
N VAL A 164 -12.66 8.19 -1.92
CA VAL A 164 -13.55 7.05 -1.73
C VAL A 164 -13.49 6.19 -2.96
N ILE A 165 -13.12 4.91 -2.76
CA ILE A 165 -13.04 3.92 -3.83
C ILE A 165 -14.35 3.14 -3.86
N SER A 166 -14.94 3.01 -5.05
CA SER A 166 -15.99 2.03 -5.30
C SER A 166 -15.53 1.03 -6.34
N THR A 167 -15.20 -0.18 -5.88
CA THR A 167 -14.90 -1.33 -6.74
C THR A 167 -16.12 -1.71 -7.57
N TYR A 168 -17.31 -1.65 -6.98
CA TYR A 168 -18.57 -1.95 -7.67
C TYR A 168 -18.88 -1.00 -8.84
N HIS A 169 -18.56 0.30 -8.71
CA HIS A 169 -18.73 1.28 -9.78
C HIS A 169 -17.46 1.45 -10.64
N MET A 170 -16.36 0.80 -10.26
CA MET A 170 -15.03 0.99 -10.85
C MET A 170 -14.63 2.46 -10.91
N LYS A 171 -14.79 3.19 -9.79
CA LYS A 171 -14.55 4.64 -9.71
C LYS A 171 -13.83 5.03 -8.43
N ILE A 172 -13.14 6.17 -8.52
CA ILE A 172 -12.64 6.92 -7.37
C ILE A 172 -13.37 8.26 -7.35
N LYS A 173 -13.85 8.68 -6.19
CA LYS A 173 -14.37 10.03 -5.96
C LYS A 173 -13.58 10.72 -4.86
N PHE A 174 -13.41 12.03 -4.94
CA PHE A 174 -12.68 12.81 -3.96
C PHE A 174 -13.19 14.26 -3.93
N PRO A 175 -13.11 14.96 -2.80
CA PRO A 175 -13.55 16.34 -2.69
C PRO A 175 -12.56 17.29 -3.36
N THR A 176 -13.10 18.33 -3.99
CA THR A 176 -12.38 19.47 -4.56
C THR A 176 -13.17 20.77 -4.29
N PRO A 177 -12.54 21.95 -4.36
CA PRO A 177 -13.27 23.22 -4.26
C PRO A 177 -14.37 23.39 -5.32
N GLY A 178 -14.24 22.72 -6.47
CA GLY A 178 -15.24 22.73 -7.54
C GLY A 178 -16.34 21.67 -7.40
N GLY A 179 -16.41 20.95 -6.27
CA GLY A 179 -17.33 19.83 -6.03
C GLY A 179 -16.60 18.47 -6.00
N VAL A 180 -17.30 17.40 -6.40
CA VAL A 180 -16.73 16.05 -6.36
C VAL A 180 -15.92 15.76 -7.63
N GLY A 181 -14.62 15.54 -7.47
CA GLY A 181 -13.77 15.01 -8.52
C GLY A 181 -13.96 13.51 -8.67
N GLU A 182 -13.92 13.03 -9.91
CA GLU A 182 -14.08 11.61 -10.22
C GLU A 182 -12.97 11.11 -11.14
N VAL A 183 -12.54 9.87 -10.95
CA VAL A 183 -11.75 9.12 -11.92
C VAL A 183 -12.43 7.79 -12.20
N GLN A 184 -12.66 7.52 -13.47
CA GLN A 184 -13.22 6.26 -13.96
C GLN A 184 -12.09 5.24 -14.13
N GLY A 185 -12.31 4.04 -13.61
CA GLY A 185 -11.48 2.88 -13.89
C GLY A 185 -11.61 2.44 -15.34
N ASP A 186 -10.58 1.76 -15.85
CA ASP A 186 -10.47 1.21 -17.19
C ASP A 186 -10.46 -0.34 -17.11
N PRO A 187 -11.63 -1.00 -17.12
CA PRO A 187 -11.71 -2.46 -17.06
C PRO A 187 -10.99 -3.18 -18.21
N PRO A 188 -11.08 -2.73 -19.49
CA PRO A 188 -10.26 -3.30 -20.56
C PRO A 188 -8.77 -3.28 -20.26
N GLN A 189 -8.24 -2.16 -19.76
CA GLN A 189 -6.82 -2.05 -19.39
C GLN A 189 -6.50 -2.91 -18.17
N SER A 190 -7.41 -3.01 -17.20
CA SER A 190 -7.27 -3.88 -16.04
C SER A 190 -7.07 -5.35 -16.43
N ARG A 191 -7.90 -5.86 -17.34
CA ARG A 191 -7.77 -7.23 -17.87
C ARG A 191 -6.46 -7.47 -18.61
N LYS A 192 -5.99 -6.47 -19.39
CA LYS A 192 -4.67 -6.54 -20.02
C LYS A 192 -3.55 -6.62 -18.98
N CYS A 193 -3.60 -5.77 -17.94
CA CYS A 193 -2.63 -5.81 -16.86
C CYS A 193 -2.65 -7.14 -16.11
N TYR A 194 -3.83 -7.75 -15.90
CA TYR A 194 -3.94 -9.06 -15.28
C TYR A 194 -3.20 -10.14 -16.08
N VAL A 195 -3.44 -10.22 -17.40
CA VAL A 195 -2.75 -11.19 -18.27
C VAL A 195 -1.24 -10.99 -18.26
N GLU A 196 -0.79 -9.74 -18.34
CA GLU A 196 0.64 -9.41 -18.27
C GLU A 196 1.25 -9.75 -16.90
N ALA A 197 0.54 -9.51 -15.80
CA ALA A 197 1.00 -9.83 -14.45
C ALA A 197 1.20 -11.33 -14.27
N VAL A 198 0.24 -12.15 -14.71
CA VAL A 198 0.34 -13.62 -14.66
C VAL A 198 1.53 -14.10 -15.49
N ARG A 199 1.70 -13.58 -16.71
CA ARG A 199 2.82 -13.94 -17.59
C ARG A 199 4.18 -13.54 -17.00
N LYS A 200 4.31 -12.33 -16.45
CA LYS A 200 5.56 -11.85 -15.83
C LYS A 200 5.88 -12.62 -14.55
N GLY A 201 4.89 -12.93 -13.72
CA GLY A 201 5.07 -13.72 -12.50
C GLY A 201 5.56 -15.15 -12.76
N GLN A 202 5.05 -15.80 -13.82
CA GLN A 202 5.54 -17.12 -14.24
C GLN A 202 7.01 -17.09 -14.67
N LYS A 203 7.45 -16.04 -15.35
CA LYS A 203 8.86 -15.89 -15.76
C LYS A 203 9.78 -15.59 -14.59
N TRP A 204 9.37 -14.68 -13.70
CA TRP A 204 10.14 -14.32 -12.52
C TRP A 204 10.42 -15.54 -11.62
N ASN A 205 9.43 -16.41 -11.42
CA ASN A 205 9.62 -17.64 -10.64
C ASN A 205 10.58 -18.65 -11.30
N VAL A 206 10.82 -18.56 -12.61
CA VAL A 206 11.78 -19.41 -13.32
C VAL A 206 13.20 -18.83 -13.23
N ASP A 207 13.33 -17.51 -13.24
CA ASP A 207 14.63 -16.82 -13.20
C ASP A 207 15.22 -16.76 -11.78
N VAL A 208 14.39 -16.83 -10.74
CA VAL A 208 14.82 -16.90 -9.32
C VAL A 208 14.99 -18.37 -8.90
N ALA A 209 16.17 -18.94 -9.14
CA ALA A 209 16.51 -20.30 -8.69
C ALA A 209 16.47 -20.45 -7.14
N PRO A 210 16.25 -21.66 -6.58
CA PRO A 210 15.98 -21.88 -5.16
C PRO A 210 17.11 -21.49 -4.18
N ASP A 211 18.35 -21.32 -4.67
CA ASP A 211 19.55 -21.13 -3.84
C ASP A 211 19.69 -19.74 -3.20
N GLN A 212 18.75 -18.82 -3.46
CA GLN A 212 18.76 -17.47 -2.86
C GLN A 212 17.99 -17.37 -1.52
N VAL A 213 17.38 -18.46 -1.03
CA VAL A 213 16.76 -18.48 0.30
C VAL A 213 17.83 -18.80 1.34
N PRO A 214 18.19 -17.88 2.26
CA PRO A 214 19.13 -18.21 3.32
C PRO A 214 18.55 -19.33 4.19
N PRO A 215 19.33 -20.36 4.57
CA PRO A 215 18.84 -21.40 5.45
C PRO A 215 18.42 -20.77 6.78
N SER A 216 17.18 -21.03 7.18
CA SER A 216 16.64 -20.69 8.49
C SER A 216 17.56 -21.26 9.57
N LYS A 217 18.21 -20.38 10.33
CA LYS A 217 19.03 -20.78 11.48
C LYS A 217 18.12 -21.47 12.48
N LYS A 218 18.21 -22.81 12.55
CA LYS A 218 17.67 -23.60 13.66
C LYS A 218 18.29 -23.05 14.96
N GLY A 219 17.45 -22.51 15.83
CA GLY A 219 17.87 -21.98 17.12
C GLY A 219 18.58 -23.06 17.93
N LYS A 220 19.79 -22.72 18.42
CA LYS A 220 20.52 -23.54 19.38
C LYS A 220 19.75 -23.56 20.69
N THR A 221 19.47 -24.77 21.18
CA THR A 221 19.16 -25.06 22.58
C THR A 221 20.34 -24.62 23.44
N LEU A 222 20.09 -23.81 24.47
CA LEU A 222 21.00 -23.62 25.59
C LEU A 222 20.20 -23.88 26.86
N GLU A 223 20.62 -24.90 27.58
CA GLU A 223 20.13 -25.30 28.88
C GLU A 223 20.66 -24.35 29.97
N GLY A 224 19.80 -24.06 30.96
CA GLY A 224 20.11 -23.86 32.37
C GLY A 224 20.90 -22.62 32.81
N GLU A 225 20.29 -21.77 33.65
CA GLU A 225 20.61 -21.69 35.09
C GLU A 225 19.65 -20.75 35.84
N ASN A 226 19.33 -21.16 37.07
CA ASN A 226 18.40 -20.54 38.02
C ASN A 226 19.05 -19.34 38.73
N SER A 227 18.27 -18.27 38.94
CA SER A 227 18.34 -17.47 40.18
C SER A 227 17.07 -16.64 40.33
N GLU A 228 16.34 -16.91 41.41
CA GLU A 228 15.25 -16.10 41.93
C GLU A 228 15.73 -14.68 42.24
N GLU A 229 14.97 -13.65 41.86
CA GLU A 229 14.75 -12.52 42.74
C GLU A 229 13.48 -11.74 42.37
N THR A 230 12.72 -11.47 43.41
CA THR A 230 11.39 -10.88 43.51
C THR A 230 11.32 -9.43 43.04
N GLY A 231 10.26 -9.07 42.31
CA GLY A 231 9.87 -7.68 42.11
C GLY A 231 8.90 -7.48 40.94
N THR A 232 7.60 -7.50 41.21
CA THR A 232 6.57 -7.02 40.27
C THR A 232 6.73 -5.51 40.05
N PRO A 233 6.69 -5.05 38.80
CA PRO A 233 5.71 -4.04 38.45
C PRO A 233 4.92 -4.39 37.19
N ALA A 234 3.71 -3.83 37.15
CA ALA A 234 2.62 -4.11 36.22
C ALA A 234 3.03 -4.28 34.75
N ASN A 235 2.59 -5.41 34.20
CA ASN A 235 2.70 -5.79 32.80
C ASN A 235 1.66 -5.02 31.98
N ASP A 236 2.01 -3.84 31.49
CA ASP A 236 1.18 -3.08 30.54
C ASP A 236 1.66 -3.41 29.11
N HIS A 237 1.27 -4.59 28.65
CA HIS A 237 1.42 -5.04 27.28
C HIS A 237 0.04 -5.49 26.77
N PRO A 238 -0.45 -4.98 25.63
CA PRO A 238 -1.61 -5.58 24.99
C PRO A 238 -1.20 -6.99 24.56
N THR A 239 -1.72 -7.98 25.26
CA THR A 239 -1.55 -9.39 24.91
C THR A 239 -2.63 -9.67 23.88
N GLU A 240 -2.31 -9.56 22.58
CA GLU A 240 -3.21 -10.14 21.57
C GLU A 240 -3.30 -11.64 21.86
N GLU A 241 -4.47 -12.11 22.28
CA GLU A 241 -4.74 -13.53 22.51
C GLU A 241 -4.69 -14.25 21.16
N LEU A 242 -3.54 -14.89 20.88
CA LEU A 242 -3.36 -15.72 19.69
C LEU A 242 -3.84 -17.14 19.97
N LEU A 243 -4.85 -17.61 19.26
CA LEU A 243 -5.27 -19.00 19.32
C LEU A 243 -4.39 -19.84 18.40
N ASN A 244 -3.81 -20.92 18.93
CA ASN A 244 -3.15 -21.94 18.13
C ASN A 244 -4.22 -22.86 17.55
N ILE A 245 -4.28 -22.96 16.22
CA ILE A 245 -5.20 -23.87 15.51
C ILE A 245 -4.37 -24.88 14.73
N GLU A 246 -4.71 -26.16 14.88
CA GLU A 246 -4.19 -27.22 14.03
C GLU A 246 -4.73 -27.03 12.60
N ILE A 247 -3.82 -26.81 11.65
CA ILE A 247 -4.15 -26.68 10.23
C ILE A 247 -4.61 -28.03 9.67
N ILE A 248 -4.09 -29.13 10.25
CA ILE A 248 -4.47 -30.50 9.91
C ILE A 248 -4.90 -31.19 11.22
N PRO A 249 -6.16 -31.64 11.34
CA PRO A 249 -6.64 -32.30 12.56
C PRO A 249 -5.77 -33.52 12.91
N GLY A 250 -5.23 -33.54 14.13
CA GLY A 250 -4.43 -34.65 14.66
C GLY A 250 -2.94 -34.57 14.33
N ASN A 251 -2.44 -33.43 13.83
CA ASN A 251 -1.01 -33.21 13.66
C ASN A 251 -0.54 -31.97 14.45
N PRO A 252 0.03 -32.16 15.65
CA PRO A 252 0.42 -31.06 16.54
C PRO A 252 1.60 -30.24 16.00
N ASP A 253 2.34 -30.74 15.00
CA ASP A 253 3.46 -30.04 14.38
C ASP A 253 3.03 -29.07 13.27
N LYS A 254 1.74 -29.05 12.91
CA LYS A 254 1.18 -28.17 11.87
C LYS A 254 0.09 -27.26 12.44
N THR A 255 0.50 -26.34 13.30
CA THR A 255 -0.36 -25.29 13.85
C THR A 255 -0.09 -23.93 13.21
N THR A 256 -1.11 -23.08 13.15
CA THR A 256 -0.96 -21.63 12.89
C THR A 256 -1.52 -20.82 14.06
N ARG A 257 -1.12 -19.55 14.15
CA ARG A 257 -1.60 -18.59 15.14
C ARG A 257 -2.54 -17.59 14.48
N ILE A 258 -3.77 -17.51 14.98
CA ILE A 258 -4.75 -16.52 14.53
C ILE A 258 -5.08 -15.61 15.71
N GLY A 259 -4.90 -14.30 15.51
CA GLY A 259 -5.35 -13.30 16.47
C GLY A 259 -6.84 -13.08 16.35
N PHE A 260 -7.51 -12.97 17.50
CA PHE A 260 -8.87 -12.44 17.57
C PHE A 260 -8.79 -11.01 18.12
N THR A 261 -9.54 -10.10 17.49
CA THR A 261 -9.74 -8.73 17.96
C THR A 261 -10.54 -8.70 19.24
#